data_AF-A0A3L6M2F7-F1
#
_entry.id   AF-A0A3L6M2F7-F1
#
_cell.length_a   1.000
_cell.length_b   1.000
_cell.length_c   1.000
_cell.angle_alpha   90.00
_cell.angle_beta   90.00
_cell.angle_gamma   90.00
#
_symmetry.space_group_name_H-M   'P 1'
#
loop_
_entity.id
_entity.type
_entity.pdbx_description
1 polymer ?
#
loop_
_entity_poly.entity_id
_entity_poly.type
_entity_poly.pdbx_seq_one_letter_code
_entity_poly.pdbx_strand_id
1 'polypeptide(L)'
;MSKRPARHLPSQELAAAAAAYQASTVIPHCAVCARPCCRLDALVLELEWKQLKFFWHLDESRPAFDRRLASGQGPEDVRAGNGLYYAHSKPCPAYDEAGHSCRAYDHPLKPVGCSDFPVYQDAGDVIADLRCEAVDLDALTAGLKQAVGPDFRIARHADEEFPFIVTLSAKPAKRSGNR
;
A
#
# COMPACT_ATOMS: atom_id res chain seq x y z
N MET A 1 -5.47 40.91 16.32
CA MET A 1 -5.45 40.27 14.99
C MET A 1 -5.44 38.76 15.20
N SER A 2 -6.60 38.11 15.10
CA SER A 2 -6.72 36.67 15.31
C SER A 2 -6.13 35.95 14.11
N LYS A 3 -4.99 35.27 14.29
CA LYS A 3 -4.41 34.40 13.26
C LYS A 3 -5.41 33.28 13.01
N ARG A 4 -6.11 33.32 11.87
CA ARG A 4 -6.86 32.15 11.38
C ARG A 4 -5.90 30.96 11.38
N PRO A 5 -6.22 29.83 12.04
CA PRO A 5 -5.38 28.66 11.93
C PRO A 5 -5.28 28.30 10.44
N ALA A 6 -4.07 27.91 10.01
CA ALA A 6 -3.83 27.43 8.66
C ALA A 6 -4.92 26.40 8.33
N ARG A 7 -5.52 26.48 7.14
CA ARG A 7 -6.49 25.46 6.69
C ARG A 7 -5.83 24.10 6.86
N HIS A 8 -6.28 23.31 7.84
CA HIS A 8 -5.91 21.91 7.98
C HIS A 8 -6.24 21.24 6.65
N LEU A 9 -5.23 20.66 5.99
CA LEU A 9 -5.40 19.99 4.72
C LEU A 9 -5.86 18.55 5.01
N PRO A 10 -7.08 18.15 4.62
CA PRO A 10 -7.59 16.81 4.88
C PRO A 10 -6.66 15.70 4.37
N SER A 11 -5.85 15.97 3.33
CA SER A 11 -4.93 14.98 2.76
C SER A 11 -3.86 14.49 3.73
N GLN A 12 -3.32 15.35 4.59
CA GLN A 12 -2.29 14.95 5.57
C GLN A 12 -2.89 14.07 6.68
N GLU A 13 -4.09 14.42 7.13
CA GLU A 13 -4.82 13.63 8.14
C GLU A 13 -5.25 12.28 7.58
N LEU A 14 -5.72 12.25 6.34
CA LEU A 14 -6.04 11.01 5.63
C LEU A 14 -4.82 10.10 5.47
N ALA A 15 -3.67 10.65 5.07
CA ALA A 15 -2.43 9.87 4.94
C ALA A 15 -1.98 9.30 6.29
N ALA A 16 -1.99 10.12 7.35
CA ALA A 16 -1.63 9.66 8.69
C ALA A 16 -2.59 8.58 9.22
N ALA A 17 -3.90 8.74 8.98
CA ALA A 17 -4.90 7.77 9.41
C ALA A 17 -4.81 6.46 8.61
N ALA A 18 -4.56 6.51 7.30
CA ALA A 18 -4.32 5.33 6.47
C ALA A 18 -3.08 4.56 6.95
N ALA A 19 -1.97 5.26 7.21
CA ALA A 19 -0.74 4.65 7.73
C ALA A 19 -0.96 4.03 9.12
N ALA A 20 -1.71 4.68 10.00
CA ALA A 20 -2.06 4.16 11.32
C ALA A 20 -2.95 2.91 11.22
N TYR A 21 -3.91 2.89 10.30
CA TYR A 21 -4.75 1.72 10.01
C TYR A 21 -3.90 0.53 9.55
N GLN A 22 -2.97 0.76 8.62
CA GLN A 22 -2.04 -0.27 8.18
C GLN A 22 -1.24 -0.88 9.33
N ALA A 23 -0.60 -0.03 10.15
CA ALA A 23 0.25 -0.48 11.23
C ALA A 23 -0.51 -1.27 12.32
N SER A 24 -1.75 -0.89 12.62
CA SER A 24 -2.54 -1.47 13.70
C SER A 24 -3.42 -2.65 13.27
N THR A 25 -3.82 -2.72 11.99
CA THR A 25 -4.82 -3.67 11.51
C THR A 25 -4.26 -4.59 10.45
N VAL A 26 -3.66 -4.04 9.39
CA VAL A 26 -3.18 -4.83 8.25
C VAL A 26 -1.94 -5.64 8.62
N ILE A 27 -0.88 -4.98 9.12
CA ILE A 27 0.40 -5.64 9.40
C ILE A 27 0.24 -6.78 10.41
N PRO A 28 -0.50 -6.62 11.54
CA PRO A 28 -0.72 -7.72 12.48
C PRO A 28 -1.53 -8.88 11.90
N HIS A 29 -2.44 -8.60 10.95
CA HIS A 29 -3.26 -9.64 10.31
C HIS A 29 -2.46 -10.52 9.34
N CYS A 30 -1.35 -10.02 8.78
CA CYS A 30 -0.53 -10.77 7.81
C CYS A 30 -0.12 -12.17 8.29
N ALA A 31 0.08 -12.36 9.60
CA ALA A 31 0.48 -13.64 10.19
C ALA A 31 -0.57 -14.75 10.07
N VAL A 32 -1.84 -14.40 9.95
CA VAL A 32 -2.96 -15.34 9.84
C VAL A 32 -3.66 -15.27 8.48
N CYS A 33 -3.17 -14.40 7.60
CA CYS A 33 -3.79 -14.12 6.32
C CYS A 33 -3.72 -15.35 5.41
N ALA A 34 -4.83 -15.73 4.78
CA ALA A 34 -4.84 -16.84 3.83
C ALA A 34 -4.09 -16.51 2.53
N ARG A 35 -4.04 -15.21 2.18
CA ARG A 35 -3.42 -14.68 0.94
C ARG A 35 -2.54 -13.46 1.25
N PRO A 36 -1.43 -13.64 1.99
CA PRO A 36 -0.58 -12.54 2.41
C PRO A 36 0.04 -11.86 1.20
N CYS A 37 0.10 -10.52 1.23
CA CYS A 37 0.58 -9.72 0.09
C CYS A 37 2.00 -10.09 -0.34
N CYS A 38 2.88 -10.47 0.59
CA CYS A 38 4.25 -10.86 0.28
C CYS A 38 4.40 -12.24 -0.39
N ARG A 39 3.33 -13.03 -0.54
CA ARG A 39 3.36 -14.22 -1.40
C ARG A 39 3.34 -13.90 -2.89
N LEU A 40 2.90 -12.69 -3.26
CA LEU A 40 2.85 -12.18 -4.64
C LEU A 40 2.06 -13.07 -5.62
N ASP A 41 1.12 -13.88 -5.12
CA ASP A 41 0.24 -14.72 -5.94
C ASP A 41 -0.72 -13.86 -6.77
N ALA A 42 -1.25 -12.80 -6.17
CA ALA A 42 -2.24 -11.90 -6.76
C ALA A 42 -1.73 -10.45 -6.94
N LEU A 43 -0.48 -10.19 -6.54
CA LEU A 43 0.10 -8.85 -6.47
C LEU A 43 1.43 -8.81 -7.21
N VAL A 44 1.70 -7.66 -7.81
CA VAL A 44 2.99 -7.34 -8.40
C VAL A 44 3.71 -6.38 -7.45
N LEU A 45 4.93 -6.72 -7.06
CA LEU A 45 5.77 -5.87 -6.22
C LEU A 45 6.75 -5.09 -7.10
N GLU A 46 6.65 -3.76 -7.02
CA GLU A 46 7.58 -2.85 -7.68
C GLU A 46 8.81 -2.61 -6.81
N LEU A 47 9.99 -2.71 -7.42
CA LEU A 47 11.27 -2.68 -6.75
C LEU A 47 12.25 -1.79 -7.50
N GLU A 48 12.96 -0.94 -6.77
CA GLU A 48 14.22 -0.35 -7.24
C GLU A 48 15.35 -1.38 -7.21
N TRP A 49 16.42 -1.12 -7.97
CA TRP A 49 17.60 -2.00 -8.01
C TRP A 49 18.14 -2.34 -6.61
N LYS A 50 18.24 -1.34 -5.72
CA LYS A 50 18.77 -1.55 -4.36
C LYS A 50 17.90 -2.50 -3.55
N GLN A 51 16.57 -2.42 -3.73
CA GLN A 51 15.59 -3.26 -3.04
C GLN A 51 15.64 -4.68 -3.61
N LEU A 52 15.57 -4.83 -4.93
CA LEU A 52 15.68 -6.13 -5.59
C LEU A 52 17.00 -6.81 -5.21
N LYS A 53 18.13 -6.11 -5.31
CA LYS A 53 19.45 -6.64 -4.95
C LYS A 53 19.47 -7.21 -3.53
N PHE A 54 18.90 -6.47 -2.58
CA PHE A 54 18.85 -6.87 -1.19
C PHE A 54 17.93 -8.07 -0.95
N PHE A 55 16.67 -7.98 -1.40
CA PHE A 55 15.68 -9.03 -1.13
C PHE A 55 15.91 -10.31 -1.93
N TRP A 56 16.39 -10.24 -3.18
CA TRP A 56 16.73 -11.43 -3.99
C TRP A 56 18.17 -11.91 -3.77
N HIS A 57 18.87 -11.37 -2.77
CA HIS A 57 20.24 -11.77 -2.40
C HIS A 57 21.19 -11.82 -3.62
N LEU A 58 21.15 -10.76 -4.44
CA LEU A 58 21.94 -10.69 -5.66
C LEU A 58 23.32 -10.10 -5.34
N ASP A 59 24.39 -10.80 -5.70
CA ASP A 59 25.77 -10.31 -5.52
C ASP A 59 26.30 -9.53 -6.73
N GLU A 60 25.62 -9.62 -7.86
CA GLU A 60 26.04 -8.99 -9.11
C GLU A 60 25.78 -7.47 -9.18
N SER A 61 26.28 -6.85 -10.25
CA SER A 61 26.01 -5.45 -10.57
C SER A 61 24.70 -5.32 -11.36
N ARG A 62 24.06 -4.15 -11.31
CA ARG A 62 22.84 -3.86 -12.08
C ARG A 62 23.01 -4.21 -13.57
N PRO A 63 24.06 -3.75 -14.28
CA PRO A 63 24.20 -4.05 -15.70
C PRO A 63 24.40 -5.55 -16.01
N ALA A 64 25.01 -6.32 -15.09
CA ALA A 64 25.15 -7.76 -15.26
C ALA A 64 23.80 -8.46 -15.12
N PHE A 65 23.03 -8.09 -14.09
CA PHE A 65 21.69 -8.61 -13.87
C PHE A 65 20.76 -8.27 -15.05
N ASP A 66 20.77 -7.02 -15.52
CA ASP A 66 19.95 -6.58 -16.64
C ASP A 66 20.25 -7.37 -17.92
N ARG A 67 21.53 -7.64 -18.21
CA ARG A 67 21.92 -8.50 -19.34
C ARG A 67 21.44 -9.94 -19.17
N ARG A 68 21.58 -10.50 -17.97
CA ARG A 68 21.13 -11.86 -17.65
C ARG A 68 19.61 -11.99 -17.74
N LEU A 69 18.88 -10.98 -17.31
CA LEU A 69 17.43 -10.94 -17.42
C LEU A 69 16.98 -10.83 -18.88
N ALA A 70 17.63 -9.96 -19.66
CA ALA A 70 17.35 -9.79 -21.09
C ALA A 70 17.68 -11.04 -21.92
N SER A 71 18.64 -11.86 -21.50
CA SER A 71 18.96 -13.15 -22.14
C SER A 71 18.04 -14.31 -21.71
N GLY A 72 17.04 -14.05 -20.86
CA GLY A 72 16.14 -15.07 -20.33
C GLY A 72 16.75 -15.97 -19.26
N GLN A 73 17.89 -15.58 -18.69
CA GLN A 73 18.62 -16.31 -17.64
C GLN A 73 18.41 -15.70 -16.24
N GLY A 74 17.49 -14.73 -16.11
CA GLY A 74 17.10 -14.11 -14.85
C GLY A 74 16.06 -14.94 -14.08
N PRO A 75 15.67 -14.52 -12.86
CA PRO A 75 14.56 -15.11 -12.13
C PRO A 75 13.26 -15.05 -12.96
N GLU A 76 12.54 -16.17 -13.06
CA GLU A 76 11.31 -16.27 -13.86
C GLU A 76 10.17 -15.39 -13.33
N ASP A 77 10.23 -15.05 -12.05
CA ASP A 77 9.28 -14.22 -11.29
C ASP A 77 9.58 -12.71 -11.38
N VAL A 78 10.71 -12.31 -11.97
CA VAL A 78 11.12 -10.91 -12.06
C VAL A 78 11.12 -10.43 -13.50
N ARG A 79 10.59 -9.23 -13.73
CA ARG A 79 10.65 -8.52 -15.03
C ARG A 79 11.22 -7.12 -14.82
N ALA A 80 11.93 -6.61 -15.81
CA ALA A 80 12.39 -5.21 -15.82
C ALA A 80 11.51 -4.37 -16.74
N GLY A 81 11.24 -3.13 -16.33
CA GLY A 81 10.48 -2.17 -17.12
C GLY A 81 10.54 -0.78 -16.50
N ASN A 82 10.52 0.27 -17.33
CA ASN A 82 10.50 1.67 -16.86
C ASN A 82 11.61 2.03 -15.83
N GLY A 83 12.75 1.34 -15.88
CA GLY A 83 13.85 1.54 -14.93
C GLY A 83 13.68 0.86 -13.57
N LEU A 84 12.58 0.15 -13.36
CA LEU A 84 12.21 -0.63 -12.17
C LEU A 84 12.22 -2.13 -12.45
N TYR A 85 11.98 -2.91 -11.39
CA TYR A 85 11.77 -4.35 -11.43
C TYR A 85 10.43 -4.71 -10.83
N TYR A 86 9.76 -5.68 -11.44
CA TYR A 86 8.43 -6.14 -11.07
C TYR A 86 8.52 -7.61 -10.71
N ALA A 87 8.24 -7.95 -9.46
CA ALA A 87 8.23 -9.32 -8.95
C ALA A 87 6.81 -9.84 -8.77
N HIS A 88 6.50 -11.04 -9.24
CA HIS A 88 5.18 -11.67 -9.11
C HIS A 88 5.26 -13.20 -9.17
N SER A 89 4.16 -13.89 -8.80
CA SER A 89 3.99 -15.35 -8.92
C SER A 89 4.85 -16.23 -8.03
N LYS A 90 5.72 -15.65 -7.19
CA LYS A 90 6.44 -16.39 -6.13
C LYS A 90 6.54 -15.54 -4.87
N PRO A 91 6.59 -16.19 -3.69
CA PRO A 91 6.81 -15.47 -2.44
C PRO A 91 8.06 -14.60 -2.51
N CYS A 92 7.91 -13.36 -2.07
CA CYS A 92 9.04 -12.48 -1.81
C CYS A 92 9.99 -13.20 -0.84
N PRO A 93 11.32 -13.18 -1.06
CA PRO A 93 12.26 -13.80 -0.12
C PRO A 93 12.23 -13.21 1.30
N ALA A 94 11.62 -12.03 1.47
CA ALA A 94 11.34 -11.45 2.79
C ALA A 94 10.19 -12.14 3.54
N TYR A 95 9.39 -12.98 2.89
CA TYR A 95 8.36 -13.78 3.55
C TYR A 95 8.98 -14.91 4.37
N ASP A 96 8.57 -15.02 5.62
CA ASP A 96 8.83 -16.16 6.48
C ASP A 96 7.68 -17.16 6.32
N GLU A 97 7.91 -18.24 5.58
CA GLU A 97 6.88 -19.27 5.41
C GLU A 97 6.59 -20.03 6.70
N ALA A 98 7.58 -20.20 7.59
CA ALA A 98 7.41 -20.94 8.84
C ALA A 98 6.67 -20.11 9.89
N GLY A 99 7.01 -18.82 9.99
CA GLY A 99 6.37 -17.87 10.90
C GLY A 99 5.17 -17.14 10.30
N HIS A 100 4.83 -17.40 9.04
CA HIS A 100 3.80 -16.71 8.25
C HIS A 100 3.89 -15.18 8.27
N SER A 101 5.08 -14.61 8.41
CA SER A 101 5.27 -13.17 8.61
C SER A 101 6.09 -12.52 7.49
N CYS A 102 5.91 -11.22 7.25
CA CYS A 102 6.68 -10.47 6.26
C CYS A 102 7.79 -9.67 6.95
N ARG A 103 9.06 -9.99 6.67
CA ARG A 103 10.22 -9.28 7.23
C ARG A 103 10.52 -7.94 6.54
N ALA A 104 9.81 -7.60 5.47
CA ALA A 104 10.04 -6.34 4.77
C ALA A 104 9.54 -5.12 5.57
N TYR A 105 8.55 -5.29 6.47
CA TYR A 105 7.88 -4.17 7.15
C TYR A 105 8.82 -3.31 8.00
N ASP A 106 9.80 -3.93 8.66
CA ASP A 106 10.75 -3.27 9.57
C ASP A 106 12.09 -2.96 8.91
N HIS A 107 12.21 -3.21 7.59
CA HIS A 107 13.49 -3.06 6.89
C HIS A 107 13.68 -1.65 6.30
N PRO A 108 14.86 -1.01 6.41
CA PRO A 108 15.11 0.31 5.81
C PRO A 108 14.99 0.36 4.28
N LEU A 109 15.11 -0.80 3.61
CA LEU A 109 14.90 -0.93 2.17
C LEU A 109 13.49 -1.43 1.82
N LYS A 110 12.52 -1.30 2.72
CA LYS A 110 11.13 -1.65 2.46
C LYS A 110 10.65 -1.00 1.16
N PRO A 111 10.09 -1.77 0.20
CA PRO A 111 9.48 -1.22 -0.99
C PRO A 111 8.27 -0.35 -0.65
N VAL A 112 8.03 0.70 -1.44
CA VAL A 112 6.87 1.59 -1.27
C VAL A 112 5.58 0.77 -1.35
N GLY A 113 5.49 -0.17 -2.30
CA GLY A 113 4.35 -1.08 -2.40
C GLY A 113 4.10 -1.94 -1.16
N CYS A 114 5.11 -2.20 -0.32
CA CYS A 114 4.92 -2.88 0.98
C CYS A 114 4.43 -1.94 2.09
N SER A 115 4.55 -0.63 1.93
CA SER A 115 4.04 0.37 2.89
C SER A 115 2.64 0.85 2.55
N ASP A 116 2.33 0.90 1.26
CA ASP A 116 1.13 1.52 0.73
C ASP A 116 0.03 0.49 0.46
N PHE A 117 0.38 -0.77 0.22
CA PHE A 117 -0.63 -1.82 0.08
C PHE A 117 -1.10 -2.35 1.44
N PRO A 118 -2.42 -2.50 1.68
CA PRO A 118 -3.54 -2.27 0.76
C PRO A 118 -4.22 -0.90 0.93
N VAL A 119 -3.82 -0.06 1.89
CA VAL A 119 -4.49 1.21 2.19
C VAL A 119 -3.50 2.38 2.15
N TYR A 120 -3.62 3.25 1.16
CA TYR A 120 -2.67 4.34 0.94
C TYR A 120 -3.36 5.62 0.50
N GLN A 121 -2.66 6.75 0.66
CA GLN A 121 -3.12 8.03 0.16
C GLN A 121 -2.62 8.24 -1.27
N ASP A 122 -3.50 8.66 -2.17
CA ASP A 122 -3.16 9.06 -3.52
C ASP A 122 -3.95 10.32 -3.90
N ALA A 123 -3.24 11.34 -4.40
CA ALA A 123 -3.79 12.61 -4.90
C ALA A 123 -4.84 13.34 -4.02
N GLY A 124 -4.93 13.02 -2.73
CA GLY A 124 -5.87 13.62 -1.77
C GLY A 124 -6.94 12.66 -1.27
N ASP A 125 -7.04 11.49 -1.87
CA ASP A 125 -7.95 10.41 -1.53
C ASP A 125 -7.20 9.25 -0.86
N VAL A 126 -7.94 8.36 -0.20
CA VAL A 126 -7.41 7.09 0.30
C VAL A 126 -7.88 5.97 -0.61
N ILE A 127 -6.94 5.18 -1.13
CA ILE A 127 -7.22 3.98 -1.90
C ILE A 127 -7.15 2.78 -0.95
N ALA A 128 -8.14 1.90 -1.04
CA ALA A 128 -8.21 0.66 -0.29
C ALA A 128 -8.39 -0.54 -1.24
N ASP A 129 -7.49 -1.51 -1.15
CA ASP A 129 -7.49 -2.72 -1.96
C ASP A 129 -8.07 -3.92 -1.19
N LEU A 130 -9.26 -4.35 -1.61
CA LEU A 130 -10.03 -5.43 -0.99
C LEU A 130 -9.52 -6.84 -1.31
N ARG A 131 -8.44 -6.96 -2.10
CA ARG A 131 -7.74 -8.26 -2.23
C ARG A 131 -7.07 -8.66 -0.91
N CYS A 132 -6.79 -7.69 -0.04
CA CYS A 132 -6.34 -7.97 1.31
C CYS A 132 -7.53 -8.17 2.26
N GLU A 133 -7.62 -9.34 2.86
CA GLU A 133 -8.73 -9.70 3.76
C GLU A 133 -8.72 -8.92 5.10
N ALA A 134 -7.62 -8.26 5.43
CA ALA A 134 -7.52 -7.36 6.59
C ALA A 134 -8.22 -6.01 6.37
N VAL A 135 -8.66 -5.70 5.15
CA VAL A 135 -9.31 -4.42 4.85
C VAL A 135 -10.78 -4.47 5.20
N ASP A 136 -11.12 -3.90 6.36
CA ASP A 136 -12.48 -3.59 6.77
C ASP A 136 -12.79 -2.14 6.38
N LEU A 137 -13.61 -1.97 5.34
CA LEU A 137 -14.00 -0.64 4.84
C LEU A 137 -14.76 0.19 5.88
N ASP A 138 -15.54 -0.44 6.76
CA ASP A 138 -16.32 0.25 7.76
C ASP A 138 -15.43 0.77 8.88
N ALA A 139 -14.53 -0.07 9.39
CA ALA A 139 -13.52 0.34 10.36
C ALA A 139 -12.59 1.43 9.79
N LEU A 140 -12.09 1.24 8.56
CA LEU A 140 -11.25 2.24 7.88
C LEU A 140 -11.98 3.57 7.75
N THR A 141 -13.22 3.56 7.27
CA THR A 141 -14.00 4.80 7.08
C THR A 141 -14.29 5.52 8.39
N ALA A 142 -14.61 4.78 9.45
CA ALA A 142 -14.81 5.34 10.77
C ALA A 142 -13.53 6.04 11.27
N GLY A 143 -12.38 5.39 11.11
CA GLY A 143 -11.07 5.96 11.45
C GLY A 143 -10.73 7.21 10.63
N LEU A 144 -10.93 7.16 9.31
CA LEU A 144 -10.71 8.33 8.44
C LEU A 144 -11.63 9.50 8.82
N LYS A 145 -12.92 9.23 9.07
CA LYS A 145 -13.89 10.25 9.50
C LYS A 145 -13.48 10.89 10.84
N GLN A 146 -13.00 10.09 11.78
CA GLN A 146 -12.50 10.59 13.06
C GLN A 146 -11.28 11.51 12.86
N ALA A 147 -10.37 11.15 11.94
CA ALA A 147 -9.17 11.91 11.66
C ALA A 147 -9.46 13.28 11.02
N VAL A 148 -10.35 13.34 10.01
CA VAL A 148 -10.70 14.59 9.31
C VAL A 148 -11.70 15.48 10.06
N GLY A 149 -12.35 14.94 11.10
CA GLY A 149 -13.28 15.67 11.95
C GLY A 149 -14.71 15.82 11.39
N PRO A 150 -15.60 16.47 12.18
CA PRO A 150 -17.05 16.49 11.93
C PRO A 150 -17.49 17.32 10.72
N ASP A 151 -16.64 18.25 10.26
CA ASP A 151 -16.92 19.10 9.10
C ASP A 151 -16.84 18.34 7.76
N PHE A 152 -16.39 17.08 7.80
CA PHE A 152 -16.22 16.23 6.64
C PHE A 152 -17.00 14.93 6.79
N ARG A 153 -17.41 14.40 5.64
CA ARG A 153 -17.91 13.04 5.48
C ARG A 153 -16.98 12.29 4.55
N ILE A 154 -16.83 11.00 4.76
CA ILE A 154 -16.08 10.14 3.85
C ILE A 154 -17.08 9.57 2.83
N ALA A 155 -16.82 9.80 1.55
CA ALA A 155 -17.53 9.17 0.45
C ALA A 155 -16.69 8.00 -0.07
N ARG A 156 -17.33 6.88 -0.41
CA ARG A 156 -16.68 5.71 -1.00
C ARG A 156 -17.11 5.56 -2.46
N HIS A 157 -16.20 5.09 -3.29
CA HIS A 157 -16.44 4.75 -4.69
C HIS A 157 -15.62 3.51 -5.03
N ALA A 158 -16.26 2.44 -5.48
CA ALA A 158 -15.56 1.29 -6.03
C ALA A 158 -15.23 1.56 -7.50
N ASP A 159 -14.03 1.21 -7.94
CA ASP A 159 -13.63 1.32 -9.34
C ASP A 159 -14.51 0.42 -10.23
N GLU A 160 -14.87 0.90 -11.43
CA GLU A 160 -15.78 0.19 -12.32
C GLU A 160 -15.12 -1.02 -13.00
N GLU A 161 -13.84 -0.93 -13.32
CA GLU A 161 -13.07 -1.99 -13.96
C GLU A 161 -12.50 -2.96 -12.92
N PHE A 162 -12.14 -2.43 -11.76
CA PHE A 162 -11.56 -3.18 -10.65
C PHE A 162 -12.37 -2.97 -9.36
N PRO A 163 -13.54 -3.61 -9.18
CA PRO A 163 -14.43 -3.37 -8.03
C PRO A 163 -13.83 -3.65 -6.65
N PHE A 164 -12.68 -4.35 -6.60
CA PHE A 164 -11.90 -4.56 -5.40
C PHE A 164 -11.00 -3.38 -5.02
N ILE A 165 -10.89 -2.35 -5.86
CA ILE A 165 -10.24 -1.08 -5.56
C ILE A 165 -11.33 -0.07 -5.15
N VAL A 166 -11.20 0.47 -3.94
CA VAL A 166 -12.16 1.43 -3.40
C VAL A 166 -11.44 2.74 -3.06
N THR A 167 -11.93 3.83 -3.64
CA THR A 167 -11.50 5.19 -3.32
C THR A 167 -12.37 5.77 -2.19
N LEU A 168 -11.73 6.32 -1.17
CA LEU A 168 -12.35 7.03 -0.05
C LEU A 168 -11.93 8.51 -0.07
N SER A 169 -12.90 9.39 -0.27
CA SER A 169 -12.67 10.84 -0.38
C SER A 169 -13.31 11.60 0.78
N ALA A 170 -12.55 12.52 1.39
CA ALA A 170 -13.12 13.48 2.33
C ALA A 170 -13.90 14.57 1.58
N LYS A 171 -15.21 14.64 1.79
CA LYS A 171 -16.11 15.66 1.22
C LYS A 171 -16.65 16.54 2.35
N PRO A 172 -16.86 17.84 2.12
CA PRO A 172 -17.53 18.69 3.12
C PRO A 172 -18.87 18.08 3.53
N ALA A 173 -19.12 18.03 4.84
CA ALA A 173 -20.43 17.70 5.36
C ALA A 173 -21.42 18.75 4.84
N LYS A 174 -22.56 18.30 4.30
CA LYS A 174 -23.64 19.24 3.95
C LYS A 174 -24.02 19.95 5.24
N ARG A 175 -23.79 21.27 5.33
CA ARG A 175 -24.41 22.08 6.37
C ARG A 175 -25.91 21.90 6.21
N SER A 176 -26.57 21.29 7.19
CA SER A 176 -28.02 21.39 7.34
C SER A 176 -28.33 22.88 7.43
N GLY A 177 -28.72 23.46 6.30
CA GLY A 177 -29.16 24.85 6.25
C GLY A 177 -30.38 24.95 7.15
N ASN A 178 -30.25 25.74 8.21
CA ASN A 178 -31.41 26.25 8.94
C ASN A 178 -32.33 26.90 7.90
N ARG A 179 -33.51 26.32 7.74
CA ARG A 179 -34.63 26.95 7.06
C ARG A 179 -35.62 27.38 8.14
#